data_AF-A0A5J4S9B3-F1
#
_entry.id   AF-A0A5J4S9B3-F1
#
_cell.length_a   1.000
_cell.length_b   1.000
_cell.length_c   1.000
_cell.angle_alpha   90.00
_cell.angle_beta   90.00
_cell.angle_gamma   90.00
#
_symmetry.space_group_name_H-M   'P 1'
#
loop_
_entity.id
_entity.type
_entity.pdbx_description
1 polymer ?
#
loop_
_entity_poly.entity_id
_entity_poly.type
_entity_poly.pdbx_seq_one_letter_code
_entity_poly.pdbx_strand_id
1 'polypeptide(L)'
;MRYRAGLPGLTDEEAADEATVLAKIKKERMIEFLYENRRYFDVRRWGDYETSESESIKGMNTSATKEAYYQRVIPNTARVGNRIINRKFVFLPIPKIELKRLPSFDQNPGW
;
A
#
# COMPACT_ATOMS: atom_id res chain seq x y z
N MET A 1 -2.91 8.69 20.10
CA MET A 1 -1.89 8.11 19.19
C MET A 1 -0.87 9.18 18.79
N ARG A 2 -1.25 10.22 18.03
CA ARG A 2 -0.41 11.40 17.72
C ARG A 2 0.25 12.06 18.93
N TYR A 3 -0.51 12.25 20.02
CA TYR A 3 0.02 12.80 21.28
C TYR A 3 1.21 12.01 21.86
N ARG A 4 1.16 10.67 21.79
CA ARG A 4 2.27 9.80 22.24
C ARG A 4 3.53 10.02 21.38
N ALA A 5 3.34 10.33 20.09
CA ALA A 5 4.42 10.64 19.17
C ALA A 5 4.84 12.13 19.20
N GLY A 6 4.31 12.95 20.12
CA GLY A 6 4.61 14.38 20.22
C GLY A 6 4.02 15.24 19.10
N LEU A 7 3.07 14.71 18.33
CA LEU A 7 2.41 15.43 17.24
C LEU A 7 1.10 16.10 17.72
N PRO A 8 0.76 17.29 17.17
CA PRO A 8 -0.50 17.95 17.48
C PRO A 8 -1.70 17.09 17.03
N GLY A 9 -2.84 17.29 17.68
CA GLY A 9 -4.12 16.71 17.28
C GLY A 9 -4.59 17.20 15.91
N LEU A 10 -5.71 16.66 15.44
CA LEU A 10 -6.43 17.24 14.29
C LEU A 10 -7.02 18.59 14.72
N THR A 11 -7.09 19.54 13.79
CA THR A 11 -7.81 20.80 14.02
C THR A 11 -9.31 20.60 13.85
N ASP A 12 -10.12 21.54 14.35
CA ASP A 12 -11.58 21.46 14.25
C ASP A 12 -12.05 21.53 12.78
N GLU A 13 -11.32 22.28 11.94
CA GLU A 13 -11.59 22.34 10.49
C GLU A 13 -11.30 21.01 9.80
N GLU A 14 -10.19 20.35 10.16
CA GLU A 14 -9.85 19.02 9.64
C GLU A 14 -10.84 17.94 10.13
N ALA A 15 -11.38 18.11 11.33
CA ALA A 15 -12.35 17.20 11.93
C ALA A 15 -13.77 17.37 11.35
N ALA A 16 -14.07 18.51 10.71
CA ALA A 16 -15.37 18.81 10.14
C ALA A 16 -15.66 18.05 8.82
N ASP A 17 -14.63 17.61 8.09
CA ASP A 17 -14.78 16.88 6.84
C ASP A 17 -14.45 15.39 7.00
N GLU A 18 -15.44 14.53 6.77
CA GLU A 18 -15.32 13.07 6.91
C GLU A 18 -14.23 12.49 6.01
N ALA A 19 -14.13 12.96 4.76
CA ALA A 19 -13.14 12.47 3.81
C ALA A 19 -11.71 12.80 4.27
N THR A 20 -11.50 14.02 4.77
CA THR A 20 -10.24 14.46 5.37
C THR A 20 -9.89 13.64 6.61
N VAL A 21 -10.85 13.41 7.52
CA VAL A 21 -10.65 12.58 8.72
C VAL A 21 -10.25 11.16 8.31
N LEU A 22 -10.94 10.54 7.36
CA LEU A 22 -10.62 9.19 6.88
C LEU A 22 -9.21 9.16 6.28
N ALA A 23 -8.83 10.13 5.45
CA ALA A 23 -7.50 10.22 4.87
C ALA A 23 -6.40 10.35 5.94
N LYS A 24 -6.64 11.16 6.98
CA LYS A 24 -5.73 11.29 8.13
C LYS A 24 -5.62 9.97 8.90
N ILE A 25 -6.73 9.27 9.15
CA ILE A 25 -6.72 7.95 9.80
C ILE A 25 -5.91 6.94 8.98
N LYS A 26 -6.13 6.88 7.66
CA LYS A 26 -5.37 5.99 6.76
C LYS A 26 -3.86 6.27 6.84
N LYS A 27 -3.48 7.56 6.86
CA LYS A 27 -2.08 8.00 6.97
C LYS A 27 -1.47 7.67 8.34
N GLU A 28 -2.14 7.99 9.43
CA GLU A 28 -1.68 7.68 10.80
C GLU A 28 -1.48 6.18 10.98
N ARG A 29 -2.41 5.36 10.49
CA ARG A 29 -2.31 3.90 10.54
C ARG A 29 -1.12 3.37 9.74
N MET A 30 -0.82 3.96 8.59
CA MET A 30 0.34 3.60 7.79
C MET A 30 1.66 3.91 8.50
N ILE A 31 1.74 5.07 9.18
CA ILE A 31 2.95 5.50 9.91
C ILE A 31 3.14 4.64 11.15
N GLU A 32 2.09 4.45 11.94
CA GLU A 32 2.15 3.75 13.22
C GLU A 32 2.51 2.29 13.10
N PHE A 33 1.92 1.60 12.11
CA PHE A 33 2.12 0.16 11.90
C PHE A 33 3.08 -0.11 10.73
N LEU A 34 4.02 0.81 10.48
CA LEU A 34 5.05 0.61 9.47
C LEU A 34 5.87 -0.64 9.84
N TYR A 35 6.06 -1.52 8.86
CA TYR A 35 6.70 -2.84 9.04
C TYR A 35 5.98 -3.86 9.94
N GLU A 36 4.71 -3.64 10.28
CA GLU A 36 3.90 -4.59 11.08
C GLU A 36 2.87 -5.38 10.26
N ASN A 37 3.12 -5.56 8.96
CA ASN A 37 2.26 -6.33 8.05
C ASN A 37 0.79 -5.86 7.97
N ARG A 38 0.50 -4.59 8.29
CA ARG A 38 -0.86 -4.02 8.20
C ARG A 38 -1.18 -3.45 6.82
N ARG A 39 -0.19 -2.79 6.20
CA ARG A 39 -0.38 -2.09 4.92
C ARG A 39 -0.95 -2.97 3.82
N TYR A 40 -0.51 -4.23 3.75
CA TYR A 40 -0.99 -5.22 2.77
C TYR A 40 -2.51 -5.40 2.81
N PHE A 41 -3.09 -5.54 4.00
CA PHE A 41 -4.53 -5.74 4.17
C PHE A 41 -5.31 -4.42 4.14
N ASP A 42 -4.70 -3.35 4.64
CA ASP A 42 -5.33 -2.03 4.72
C ASP A 42 -5.69 -1.47 3.34
N VAL A 43 -4.78 -1.50 2.37
CA VAL A 43 -5.08 -1.02 1.01
C VAL A 43 -6.16 -1.85 0.31
N ARG A 44 -6.23 -3.15 0.60
CA ARG A 44 -7.23 -4.06 0.01
C ARG A 44 -8.62 -3.81 0.57
N ARG A 45 -8.77 -3.76 1.90
CA ARG A 45 -10.07 -3.55 2.54
C ARG A 45 -10.65 -2.16 2.28
N TRP A 46 -9.79 -1.17 2.02
CA TRP A 46 -10.21 0.19 1.68
C TRP A 46 -10.53 0.38 0.20
N GLY A 47 -10.23 -0.60 -0.66
CA GLY A 47 -10.38 -0.45 -2.11
C GLY A 47 -9.30 0.41 -2.77
N ASP A 48 -8.23 0.76 -2.04
CA ASP A 48 -7.14 1.63 -2.52
C ASP A 48 -5.99 0.84 -3.17
N TYR A 49 -6.17 -0.46 -3.44
CA TYR A 49 -5.08 -1.33 -3.90
C TYR A 49 -4.46 -0.83 -5.22
N GLU A 50 -5.27 -0.58 -6.25
CA GLU A 50 -4.74 -0.20 -7.56
C GLU A 50 -4.10 1.19 -7.52
N THR A 51 -4.73 2.15 -6.82
CA THR A 51 -4.21 3.50 -6.68
C THR A 51 -2.89 3.51 -5.92
N SER A 52 -2.84 2.86 -4.75
CA SER A 52 -1.64 2.82 -3.91
C SER A 52 -0.50 2.01 -4.53
N GLU A 53 -0.78 0.88 -5.18
CA GLU A 53 0.29 0.01 -5.67
C GLU A 53 0.83 0.49 -7.02
N SER A 54 0.05 1.25 -7.80
CA SER A 54 0.50 1.86 -9.06
C SER A 54 1.47 3.02 -8.84
N GLU A 55 1.51 3.60 -7.63
CA GLU A 55 2.52 4.59 -7.28
C GLU A 55 3.93 3.98 -7.39
N SER A 56 4.77 4.61 -8.20
CA SER A 56 6.16 4.19 -8.34
C SER A 56 6.92 4.47 -7.05
N ILE A 57 7.61 3.45 -6.54
CA ILE A 57 8.51 3.59 -5.41
C ILE A 57 9.69 4.47 -5.85
N LYS A 58 9.93 5.56 -5.11
CA LYS A 58 11.01 6.51 -5.37
C LYS A 58 11.99 6.50 -4.19
N GLY A 59 13.26 6.71 -4.49
CA GLY A 59 14.33 6.82 -3.51
C GLY A 59 15.42 7.76 -3.99
N MET A 60 16.49 7.89 -3.20
CA MET A 60 17.70 8.61 -3.61
C MET A 60 18.46 7.82 -4.68
N ASN A 61 19.25 8.52 -5.49
CA ASN A 61 20.01 7.91 -6.57
C ASN A 61 21.30 7.26 -6.03
N THR A 62 21.17 6.03 -5.52
CA THR A 62 22.29 5.27 -4.93
C THR A 62 23.34 4.84 -5.94
N SER A 63 23.06 4.94 -7.24
CA SER A 63 23.98 4.56 -8.33
C SER A 63 24.73 5.74 -8.92
N ALA A 64 24.46 6.97 -8.46
CA ALA A 64 25.08 8.18 -8.98
C ALA A 64 26.26 8.66 -8.13
N THR A 65 26.98 9.66 -8.65
CA THR A 65 28.02 10.38 -7.91
C THR A 65 27.41 11.20 -6.77
N LYS A 66 28.26 11.72 -5.88
CA LYS A 66 27.85 12.49 -4.68
C LYS A 66 26.94 13.66 -5.02
N GLU A 67 27.19 14.32 -6.15
CA GLU A 67 26.47 15.51 -6.62
C GLU A 67 25.02 15.18 -7.00
N ALA A 68 24.78 13.97 -7.51
CA ALA A 68 23.47 13.52 -7.97
C ALA A 68 22.76 12.56 -6.98
N TYR A 69 23.41 12.18 -5.87
CA TYR A 69 22.84 11.27 -4.87
C TYR A 69 21.46 11.71 -4.37
N TYR A 70 21.29 13.01 -4.08
CA TYR A 70 20.05 13.57 -3.54
C TYR A 70 18.92 13.72 -4.57
N GLN A 71 19.15 13.37 -5.84
CA GLN A 71 18.10 13.33 -6.84
C GLN A 71 17.17 12.14 -6.58
N ARG A 72 15.86 12.41 -6.55
CA ARG A 72 14.86 11.35 -6.41
C ARG A 72 14.67 10.62 -7.74
N VAL A 73 14.90 9.32 -7.73
CA VAL A 73 14.75 8.45 -8.91
C VAL A 73 13.90 7.24 -8.57
N ILE A 74 13.37 6.56 -9.59
CA ILE A 74 12.81 5.21 -9.43
C ILE A 74 14.01 4.25 -9.40
N PRO A 75 14.24 3.50 -8.30
CA PRO A 75 15.37 2.60 -8.22
C PRO A 75 15.33 1.55 -9.34
N ASN A 76 16.41 1.45 -10.11
CA ASN A 76 16.54 0.45 -11.17
C ASN A 76 16.88 -0.93 -10.58
N THR A 77 15.90 -1.54 -9.91
CA THR A 77 16.03 -2.88 -9.34
C THR A 77 14.87 -3.74 -9.81
N ALA A 78 15.11 -5.04 -10.02
CA ALA A 78 14.07 -5.98 -10.43
C ALA A 78 12.87 -5.99 -9.47
N ARG A 79 13.10 -5.75 -8.16
CA ARG A 79 12.04 -5.69 -7.13
C ARG A 79 11.07 -4.52 -7.32
N VAL A 80 11.54 -3.39 -7.84
CA VAL A 80 10.72 -2.19 -8.06
C VAL A 80 10.20 -2.15 -9.50
N GLY A 81 11.07 -2.41 -10.48
CA GLY A 81 10.75 -2.30 -11.90
C GLY A 81 9.80 -3.37 -12.43
N ASN A 82 9.81 -4.58 -11.84
CA ASN A 82 8.97 -5.69 -12.32
C ASN A 82 7.64 -5.82 -11.55
N ARG A 83 7.22 -4.81 -10.79
CA ARG A 83 5.95 -4.84 -10.07
C ARG A 83 4.79 -4.85 -11.08
N ILE A 84 3.93 -5.85 -10.97
CA ILE A 84 2.69 -5.94 -11.76
C ILE A 84 1.53 -5.60 -10.84
N ILE A 85 0.72 -4.64 -11.26
CA ILE A 85 -0.48 -4.22 -10.54
C ILE A 85 -1.69 -4.69 -11.35
N ASN A 86 -2.56 -5.46 -10.71
CA ASN A 86 -3.79 -5.95 -11.34
C ASN A 86 -4.85 -6.23 -10.26
N ARG A 87 -6.10 -5.84 -10.52
CA ARG A 87 -7.22 -6.04 -9.61
C ARG A 87 -7.37 -7.47 -9.07
N LYS A 88 -6.99 -8.50 -9.82
CA LYS A 88 -7.05 -9.91 -9.34
C LYS A 88 -6.21 -10.16 -8.08
N PHE A 89 -5.12 -9.40 -7.89
CA PHE A 89 -4.22 -9.53 -6.74
C PHE A 89 -4.78 -8.96 -5.43
N VAL A 90 -6.02 -8.41 -5.45
CA VAL A 90 -6.77 -8.11 -4.23
C VAL A 90 -7.03 -9.39 -3.43
N PHE A 91 -7.32 -10.49 -4.12
CA PHE A 91 -7.50 -11.81 -3.53
C PHE A 91 -6.34 -12.74 -3.90
N LEU A 92 -5.99 -13.66 -2.98
CA LEU A 92 -5.05 -14.72 -3.29
C LEU A 92 -5.74 -15.82 -4.11
N PRO A 93 -5.04 -16.48 -5.04
CA PRO A 93 -5.63 -17.60 -5.77
C PRO A 93 -5.90 -18.76 -4.81
N ILE A 94 -7.05 -19.40 -4.97
CA ILE A 94 -7.32 -20.68 -4.32
C ILE A 94 -6.48 -21.75 -5.02
N PRO A 95 -5.77 -22.62 -4.27
CA PRO A 95 -4.96 -23.68 -4.87
C PRO A 95 -5.80 -24.58 -5.79
N LYS A 96 -5.30 -24.85 -7.00
CA LYS A 96 -6.02 -25.65 -8.02
C LYS A 96 -6.38 -27.06 -7.55
N ILE A 97 -5.59 -27.63 -6.63
CA ILE A 97 -5.90 -28.94 -6.04
C ILE A 97 -7.17 -28.91 -5.20
N GLU A 98 -7.44 -27.82 -4.49
CA GLU A 98 -8.65 -27.67 -3.68
C GLU A 98 -9.88 -27.46 -4.58
N LEU A 99 -9.74 -26.67 -5.66
CA LEU A 99 -10.81 -26.51 -6.66
C LEU A 99 -11.21 -27.85 -7.30
N LYS A 100 -10.24 -28.73 -7.55
CA LYS A 100 -10.52 -30.07 -8.09
C LYS A 100 -11.24 -30.98 -7.08
N ARG A 101 -11.05 -30.76 -5.78
CA ARG A 101 -11.70 -31.55 -4.71
C ARG A 101 -13.14 -31.13 -4.49
N LEU A 102 -13.47 -29.85 -4.73
CA LEU A 102 -14.83 -29.33 -4.60
C LEU A 102 -15.31 -28.68 -5.91
N PRO A 103 -15.88 -29.45 -6.85
CA PRO A 103 -16.31 -28.92 -8.15
C PRO A 103 -17.39 -27.83 -8.09
N SER A 104 -18.08 -27.68 -6.95
CA SER A 104 -19.07 -26.63 -6.70
C SER A 104 -18.46 -25.31 -6.22
N PHE A 105 -17.13 -25.21 -6.07
CA PHE A 105 -16.45 -24.01 -5.60
C PHE A 105 -15.75 -23.29 -6.74
N ASP A 106 -16.09 -22.02 -6.92
CA ASP A 106 -15.47 -21.17 -7.93
C ASP A 106 -14.17 -20.53 -7.44
N GLN A 107 -13.31 -20.17 -8.38
CA GLN A 107 -12.08 -19.44 -8.12
C GLN A 107 -12.36 -17.95 -7.83
N ASN A 108 -11.44 -17.31 -7.12
CA ASN A 108 -11.44 -15.86 -6.93
C ASN A 108 -11.34 -15.12 -8.28
N PRO A 109 -11.97 -13.94 -8.42
CA PRO A 109 -12.05 -13.24 -9.70
C PRO A 109 -10.67 -12.98 -10.34
N GLY A 110 -10.50 -13.43 -11.59
CA GLY A 110 -9.31 -13.20 -12.41
C GLY A 110 -8.17 -14.21 -12.23
N TRP A 111 -8.35 -15.24 -11.41
CA TRP A 111 -7.42 -16.35 -11.19
C TRP A 111 -7.81 -17.65 -11.89
#